data_AF-A0A2I4C472-F1
#
_entry.id   AF-A0A2I4C472-F1
#
_cell.length_a   1.000
_cell.length_b   1.000
_cell.length_c   1.000
_cell.angle_alpha   90.00
_cell.angle_beta   90.00
_cell.angle_gamma   90.00
#
_symmetry.space_group_name_H-M   'P 1'
#
loop_
_entity.id
_entity.type
_entity.pdbx_description
1 polymer ?
#
loop_
_entity_poly.entity_id
_entity_poly.type
_entity_poly.pdbx_seq_one_letter_code
_entity_poly.pdbx_strand_id
1 'polypeptide(L)'
;MLYVSTSAGGRFACAVLCQSTGTGCSPQPVAYYSTAFSEVELGLSECYRAMVGVYLMYEKASAMTMGYPVTILTHHSLRNLLNHGKYTLTSSRLRDYYRLLEQEDVTLARCTTVNPAETLSTSEDGEPHDCVKEAEKYSKLRSDLKALPLKEADLELWTDGSCYRIGNGLVAGYAVVKASGDQFETVKAEIVPQPASAQLAELVGLTEACLLAEGRKVTIYTDSAYAHNVCHLFGAVWRNRGFKKTDGSPIQHHDQIMKLLHAMMKPTEIAIAKCAAHRHDMSRVTKGNIAADEAAKAVTGAKSGHVLLVTHEVTLEDKISMKDVILMQEAVPAVEKQLWIERGASQEASGLWRNHEGLMVAPPDLLGLLIQEAHGQAHVASTSLTEISRS
;
A
#
# COMPACT_ATOMS: atom_id res chain seq x y z
N MET A 1 4.07 -35.65 -3.60
CA MET A 1 4.03 -34.61 -2.54
C MET A 1 5.00 -33.52 -2.91
N LEU A 2 4.57 -32.26 -2.91
CA LEU A 2 5.41 -31.11 -3.20
C LEU A 2 5.63 -30.32 -1.91
N TYR A 3 6.84 -30.37 -1.36
CA TYR A 3 7.20 -29.59 -0.19
C TYR A 3 7.68 -28.21 -0.64
N VAL A 4 7.10 -27.15 -0.11
CA VAL A 4 7.42 -25.77 -0.52
C VAL A 4 7.80 -24.95 0.70
N SER A 5 8.88 -24.18 0.59
CA SER A 5 9.25 -23.17 1.57
C SER A 5 9.85 -21.93 0.94
N THR A 6 10.11 -20.94 1.79
CA THR A 6 10.88 -19.76 1.43
C THR A 6 12.31 -19.91 1.95
N SER A 7 13.32 -19.54 1.16
CA SER A 7 14.71 -19.66 1.57
C SER A 7 15.07 -18.78 2.78
N ALA A 8 16.14 -19.16 3.50
CA ALA A 8 16.72 -18.33 4.56
C ALA A 8 17.14 -16.96 3.99
N GLY A 9 16.41 -15.91 4.35
CA GLY A 9 16.55 -14.56 3.79
C GLY A 9 15.35 -14.08 2.95
N GLY A 10 14.35 -14.92 2.72
CA GLY A 10 13.05 -14.49 2.19
C GLY A 10 13.02 -14.23 0.68
N ARG A 11 14.10 -14.52 -0.05
CA ARG A 11 14.29 -14.06 -1.45
C ARG A 11 13.99 -15.09 -2.52
N PHE A 12 13.97 -16.37 -2.17
CA PHE A 12 13.72 -17.44 -3.12
C PHE A 12 12.58 -18.33 -2.62
N ALA A 13 11.72 -18.75 -3.54
CA ALA A 13 10.85 -19.89 -3.34
C ALA A 13 11.65 -21.16 -3.63
N CYS A 14 11.56 -22.13 -2.73
CA CYS A 14 12.23 -23.42 -2.82
C CYS A 14 11.18 -24.53 -2.74
N ALA A 15 11.37 -25.60 -3.50
CA ALA A 15 10.53 -26.78 -3.37
C ALA A 15 11.26 -28.08 -3.65
N VAL A 16 10.76 -29.15 -3.03
CA VAL A 16 11.20 -30.52 -3.28
C VAL A 16 9.97 -31.34 -3.63
N LEU A 17 9.93 -31.86 -4.86
CA LEU A 17 8.91 -32.83 -5.22
C LEU A 17 9.38 -34.21 -4.80
N CYS A 18 8.61 -34.86 -3.96
CA CYS A 18 8.87 -36.21 -3.49
C CYS A 18 7.77 -37.19 -3.90
N GLN A 19 8.15 -38.45 -4.07
CA GLN A 19 7.25 -39.57 -4.32
C GLN A 19 7.36 -40.61 -3.20
N SER A 20 6.24 -41.21 -2.82
CA SER A 20 6.26 -42.35 -1.90
C SER A 20 6.89 -43.55 -2.60
N THR A 21 7.84 -44.22 -1.96
CA THR A 21 8.44 -45.45 -2.47
C THR A 21 7.94 -46.61 -1.61
N GLY A 22 7.63 -47.75 -2.23
CA GLY A 22 7.12 -48.93 -1.53
C GLY A 22 8.13 -49.63 -0.60
N THR A 23 9.35 -49.10 -0.49
CA THR A 23 10.51 -49.75 0.16
C THR A 23 11.08 -48.97 1.35
N GLY A 24 10.41 -47.90 1.83
CA GLY A 24 10.87 -47.13 3.00
C GLY A 24 9.79 -46.26 3.66
N CYS A 25 10.06 -45.76 4.88
CA CYS A 25 9.14 -44.92 5.65
C CYS A 25 9.16 -43.43 5.24
N SER A 26 10.12 -42.98 4.44
CA SER A 26 10.28 -41.57 4.06
C SER A 26 10.11 -41.37 2.55
N PRO A 27 9.39 -40.32 2.12
CA PRO A 27 9.22 -40.00 0.70
C PRO A 27 10.56 -39.61 0.05
N GLN A 28 10.81 -40.10 -1.16
CA GLN A 28 12.07 -39.89 -1.87
C GLN A 28 11.98 -38.66 -2.79
N PRO A 29 13.01 -37.79 -2.83
CA PRO A 29 13.03 -36.64 -3.71
C PRO A 29 13.18 -37.06 -5.17
N VAL A 30 12.35 -36.45 -6.03
CA VAL A 30 12.33 -36.64 -7.49
C VAL A 30 12.95 -35.43 -8.18
N ALA A 31 12.65 -34.22 -7.69
CA ALA A 31 13.25 -32.99 -8.21
C ALA A 31 13.31 -31.89 -7.14
N TYR A 32 14.26 -30.97 -7.34
CA TYR A 32 14.43 -29.77 -6.56
C TYR A 32 14.15 -28.56 -7.45
N TYR A 33 13.36 -27.61 -6.94
CA TYR A 33 13.01 -26.39 -7.64
C TYR A 33 13.42 -25.17 -6.81
N SER A 34 13.84 -24.12 -7.50
CA SER A 34 13.98 -22.79 -6.90
C SER A 34 13.65 -21.69 -7.90
N THR A 35 13.14 -20.57 -7.40
CA THR A 35 12.89 -19.34 -8.17
C THR A 35 13.13 -18.13 -7.28
N ALA A 36 13.77 -17.08 -7.81
CA ALA A 36 13.85 -15.80 -7.13
C ALA A 36 12.50 -15.07 -7.19
N PHE A 37 12.09 -14.47 -6.08
CA PHE A 37 10.94 -13.58 -6.06
C PHE A 37 11.26 -12.26 -6.79
N SER A 38 10.27 -11.72 -7.50
CA SER A 38 10.32 -10.36 -8.05
C SER A 38 10.26 -9.30 -6.93
N GLU A 39 10.69 -8.08 -7.22
CA GLU A 39 10.62 -6.95 -6.26
C GLU A 39 9.21 -6.71 -5.71
N VAL A 40 8.17 -6.99 -6.52
CA VAL A 40 6.77 -6.87 -6.09
C VAL A 40 6.43 -7.93 -5.04
N GLU A 41 6.94 -9.16 -5.20
CA GLU A 41 6.72 -10.29 -4.30
C GLU A 41 7.56 -10.19 -3.02
N LEU A 42 8.77 -9.63 -3.12
CA LEU A 42 9.58 -9.27 -1.96
C LEU A 42 8.89 -8.21 -1.09
N GLY A 43 8.07 -7.34 -1.68
CA GLY A 43 7.24 -6.39 -0.95
C GLY A 43 6.05 -6.99 -0.21
N LEU A 44 5.74 -8.29 -0.39
CA LEU A 44 4.66 -8.99 0.32
C LEU A 44 5.14 -9.44 1.71
N SER A 45 4.22 -9.58 2.66
CA SER A 45 4.49 -10.26 3.93
C SER A 45 4.95 -11.70 3.70
N GLU A 46 5.68 -12.28 4.64
CA GLU A 46 6.20 -13.65 4.57
C GLU A 46 5.14 -14.69 4.20
N CYS A 47 3.98 -14.68 4.87
CA CYS A 47 2.88 -15.61 4.58
C CYS A 47 2.31 -15.48 3.15
N TYR A 48 2.14 -14.25 2.66
CA TYR A 48 1.70 -14.00 1.28
C TYR A 48 2.80 -14.35 0.26
N ARG A 49 4.06 -14.15 0.62
CA ARG A 49 5.21 -14.55 -0.20
C ARG A 49 5.31 -16.08 -0.30
N ALA A 50 5.02 -16.81 0.78
CA ALA A 50 4.92 -18.26 0.75
C ALA A 50 3.78 -18.74 -0.15
N MET A 51 2.64 -18.03 -0.17
CA MET A 51 1.56 -18.28 -1.14
C MET A 51 2.04 -18.12 -2.59
N VAL A 52 2.78 -17.05 -2.88
CA VAL A 52 3.40 -16.87 -4.20
C VAL A 52 4.37 -18.02 -4.49
N GLY A 53 5.19 -18.40 -3.50
CA GLY A 53 6.12 -19.51 -3.63
C GLY A 53 5.42 -20.82 -3.99
N VAL A 54 4.30 -21.13 -3.32
CA VAL A 54 3.48 -22.31 -3.65
C VAL A 54 2.97 -22.27 -5.08
N TYR A 55 2.44 -21.13 -5.52
CA TYR A 55 1.97 -20.97 -6.90
C TYR A 55 3.09 -21.22 -7.92
N LEU A 56 4.24 -20.54 -7.77
CA LEU A 56 5.37 -20.66 -8.69
C LEU A 56 5.98 -22.07 -8.70
N MET A 57 6.07 -22.70 -7.53
CA MET A 57 6.63 -24.05 -7.41
C MET A 57 5.68 -25.10 -7.98
N TYR A 58 4.37 -24.91 -7.79
CA TYR A 58 3.37 -25.79 -8.39
C TYR A 58 3.38 -25.69 -9.92
N GLU A 59 3.40 -24.48 -10.50
CA GLU A 59 3.53 -24.33 -11.96
C GLU A 59 4.75 -25.05 -12.51
N LYS A 60 5.91 -24.94 -11.85
CA LYS A 60 7.12 -25.68 -12.25
C LYS A 60 6.98 -27.20 -12.10
N ALA A 61 6.39 -27.66 -11.00
CA ALA A 61 6.20 -29.08 -10.73
C ALA A 61 5.13 -29.71 -11.63
N SER A 62 4.14 -28.93 -12.09
CA SER A 62 3.01 -29.39 -12.93
C SER A 62 3.46 -30.06 -14.21
N ALA A 63 4.56 -29.56 -14.80
CA ALA A 63 5.17 -30.14 -15.99
C ALA A 63 5.71 -31.57 -15.75
N MET A 64 6.06 -31.90 -14.51
CA MET A 64 6.56 -33.22 -14.14
C MET A 64 5.45 -34.12 -13.57
N THR A 65 4.45 -33.56 -12.89
CA THR A 65 3.33 -34.32 -12.34
C THR A 65 2.27 -34.65 -13.40
N MET A 66 2.22 -33.89 -14.51
CA MET A 66 1.38 -34.18 -15.68
C MET A 66 -0.11 -34.43 -15.34
N GLY A 67 -0.64 -33.64 -14.39
CA GLY A 67 -2.03 -33.76 -13.90
C GLY A 67 -2.27 -34.90 -12.91
N TYR A 68 -1.22 -35.57 -12.42
CA TYR A 68 -1.35 -36.51 -11.32
C TYR A 68 -1.59 -35.76 -9.99
N PRO A 69 -2.43 -36.28 -9.07
CA PRO A 69 -2.73 -35.62 -7.81
C PRO A 69 -1.49 -35.23 -7.00
N VAL A 70 -1.42 -33.96 -6.59
CA VAL A 70 -0.31 -33.38 -5.82
C VAL A 70 -0.80 -32.85 -4.49
N THR A 71 -0.28 -33.39 -3.40
CA THR A 71 -0.36 -32.75 -2.08
C THR A 71 0.79 -31.76 -1.92
N ILE A 72 0.48 -30.47 -1.80
CA ILE A 72 1.44 -29.41 -1.53
C ILE A 72 1.51 -29.19 -0.02
N LEU A 73 2.73 -29.23 0.52
CA LEU A 73 3.03 -29.12 1.95
C LEU A 73 3.84 -27.85 2.21
N THR A 74 3.33 -26.99 3.08
CA THR A 74 3.99 -25.74 3.51
C THR A 74 3.68 -25.45 4.98
N HIS A 75 4.51 -24.68 5.67
CA HIS A 75 4.26 -24.33 7.08
C HIS A 75 3.06 -23.40 7.28
N HIS A 76 2.67 -22.66 6.23
CA HIS A 76 1.61 -21.66 6.31
C HIS A 76 0.22 -22.25 6.05
N SER A 77 -0.79 -21.77 6.79
CA SER A 77 -2.20 -22.09 6.50
C SER A 77 -2.74 -21.19 5.39
N LEU A 78 -2.34 -21.47 4.15
CA LEU A 78 -2.64 -20.62 2.99
C LEU A 78 -4.13 -20.50 2.67
N ARG A 79 -4.91 -21.56 2.90
CA ARG A 79 -6.37 -21.53 2.71
C ARG A 79 -7.04 -20.55 3.68
N ASN A 80 -6.59 -20.52 4.92
CA ASN A 80 -7.07 -19.55 5.91
C ASN A 80 -6.64 -18.12 5.53
N LEU A 81 -5.41 -17.96 5.05
CA LEU A 81 -4.88 -16.67 4.59
C LEU A 81 -5.67 -16.08 3.40
N LEU A 82 -6.06 -16.89 2.42
CA LEU A 82 -6.87 -16.40 1.29
C LEU A 82 -8.27 -15.97 1.70
N ASN A 83 -8.92 -16.76 2.58
CA ASN A 83 -10.30 -16.51 2.96
C ASN A 83 -10.45 -15.35 3.95
N HIS A 84 -9.47 -15.15 4.84
CA HIS A 84 -9.57 -14.21 5.97
C HIS A 84 -8.48 -13.14 5.99
N GLY A 85 -7.49 -13.23 5.11
CA GLY A 85 -6.41 -12.24 5.03
C GLY A 85 -6.92 -10.89 4.50
N LYS A 86 -6.41 -9.81 5.10
CA LYS A 86 -6.78 -8.43 4.76
C LYS A 86 -5.77 -7.71 3.86
N TYR A 87 -4.79 -8.45 3.32
CA TYR A 87 -3.71 -7.86 2.53
C TYR A 87 -4.16 -7.61 1.09
N THR A 88 -3.78 -6.45 0.54
CA THR A 88 -4.18 -6.05 -0.81
C THR A 88 -3.33 -6.77 -1.86
N LEU A 89 -3.86 -7.86 -2.41
CA LEU A 89 -3.38 -8.49 -3.65
C LEU A 89 -4.16 -7.95 -4.85
N THR A 90 -3.55 -7.94 -6.04
CA THR A 90 -4.27 -7.60 -7.26
C THR A 90 -5.28 -8.68 -7.62
N SER A 91 -6.39 -8.29 -8.25
CA SER A 91 -7.46 -9.22 -8.66
C SER A 91 -6.94 -10.36 -9.55
N SER A 92 -5.94 -10.10 -10.40
CA SER A 92 -5.32 -11.14 -11.22
C SER A 92 -4.60 -12.19 -10.37
N ARG A 93 -3.76 -11.75 -9.42
CA ARG A 93 -3.03 -12.67 -8.53
C ARG A 93 -3.98 -13.47 -7.65
N LEU A 94 -5.04 -12.84 -7.16
CA LEU A 94 -6.08 -13.55 -6.41
C LEU A 94 -6.73 -14.66 -7.25
N ARG A 95 -7.09 -14.39 -8.50
CA ARG A 95 -7.64 -15.44 -9.39
C ARG A 95 -6.67 -16.60 -9.58
N ASP A 96 -5.38 -16.31 -9.78
CA ASP A 96 -4.37 -17.33 -9.97
C ASP A 96 -4.19 -18.20 -8.71
N TYR A 97 -4.26 -17.60 -7.52
CA TYR A 97 -4.20 -18.34 -6.25
C TYR A 97 -5.48 -19.11 -5.93
N TYR A 98 -6.65 -18.57 -6.27
CA TYR A 98 -7.93 -19.29 -6.15
C TYR A 98 -7.99 -20.49 -7.09
N ARG A 99 -7.45 -20.37 -8.32
CA ARG A 99 -7.33 -21.50 -9.25
C ARG A 99 -6.61 -22.69 -8.60
N LEU A 100 -5.55 -22.41 -7.85
CA LEU A 100 -4.78 -23.45 -7.13
C LEU A 100 -5.58 -24.12 -5.99
N LEU A 101 -6.58 -23.44 -5.41
CA LEU A 101 -7.49 -24.02 -4.42
C LEU A 101 -8.64 -24.83 -5.03
N GLU A 102 -9.04 -24.47 -6.25
CA GLU A 102 -10.19 -25.06 -6.97
C GLU A 102 -9.80 -26.30 -7.78
N GLN A 103 -8.51 -26.51 -8.04
CA GLN A 103 -8.02 -27.70 -8.73
C GLN A 103 -8.26 -28.98 -7.91
N GLU A 104 -9.01 -29.92 -8.48
CA GLU A 104 -9.35 -31.20 -7.83
C GLU A 104 -8.11 -32.09 -7.60
N ASP A 105 -7.09 -31.95 -8.43
CA ASP A 105 -5.82 -32.67 -8.35
C ASP A 105 -4.83 -32.02 -7.36
N VAL A 106 -5.16 -30.87 -6.76
CA VAL A 106 -4.29 -30.15 -5.82
C VAL A 106 -4.87 -30.18 -4.41
N THR A 107 -4.09 -30.72 -3.47
CA THR A 107 -4.43 -30.65 -2.04
C THR A 107 -3.41 -29.81 -1.31
N LEU A 108 -3.84 -28.67 -0.74
CA LEU A 108 -3.01 -27.89 0.18
C LEU A 108 -3.09 -28.47 1.58
N ALA A 109 -1.94 -28.80 2.15
CA ALA A 109 -1.82 -29.27 3.53
C ALA A 109 -0.69 -28.53 4.26
N ARG A 110 -0.86 -28.37 5.58
CA ARG A 110 0.18 -27.81 6.42
C ARG A 110 1.25 -28.88 6.70
N CYS A 111 2.52 -28.52 6.57
CA CYS A 111 3.62 -29.33 7.05
C CYS A 111 3.78 -29.13 8.57
N THR A 112 3.72 -30.22 9.35
CA THR A 112 3.87 -30.22 10.81
C THR A 112 5.23 -30.75 11.28
N THR A 113 6.06 -31.17 10.34
CA THR A 113 7.38 -31.78 10.53
C THR A 113 8.41 -31.01 9.69
N VAL A 114 9.70 -31.28 9.91
CA VAL A 114 10.80 -30.67 9.13
C VAL A 114 10.52 -30.74 7.64
N ASN A 115 10.41 -29.57 7.02
CA ASN A 115 10.18 -29.44 5.59
C ASN A 115 11.47 -29.75 4.81
N PRO A 116 11.49 -30.78 3.93
CA PRO A 116 12.67 -31.14 3.14
C PRO A 116 13.14 -30.04 2.16
N ALA A 117 12.30 -29.04 1.87
CA ALA A 117 12.71 -27.85 1.12
C ALA A 117 13.60 -26.90 1.92
N GLU A 118 13.72 -27.12 3.23
CA GLU A 118 14.58 -26.39 4.13
C GLU A 118 15.77 -27.27 4.56
N THR A 119 16.95 -26.67 4.66
CA THR A 119 18.18 -27.39 5.06
C THR A 119 18.27 -27.58 6.57
N LEU A 120 17.48 -26.84 7.35
CA LEU A 120 17.47 -26.79 8.80
C LEU A 120 16.02 -26.68 9.29
N SER A 121 15.78 -27.11 10.53
CA SER A 121 14.49 -26.87 11.18
C SER A 121 14.26 -25.37 11.41
N THR A 122 13.09 -24.87 11.06
CA THR A 122 12.70 -23.46 11.24
C THR A 122 11.81 -23.27 12.45
N SER A 123 11.64 -22.03 12.92
CA SER A 123 10.70 -21.68 14.00
C SER A 123 9.23 -21.95 13.62
N GLU A 124 8.97 -22.22 12.34
CA GLU A 124 7.67 -22.61 11.82
C GLU A 124 7.39 -24.11 11.94
N ASP A 125 8.44 -24.92 12.23
CA ASP A 125 8.32 -26.33 12.56
C ASP A 125 7.67 -26.48 13.94
N GLY A 126 6.57 -27.23 14.01
CA GLY A 126 5.79 -27.42 15.24
C GLY A 126 4.54 -26.54 15.29
N GLU A 127 4.53 -25.52 16.15
CA GLU A 127 3.32 -24.76 16.48
C GLU A 127 2.78 -23.93 15.31
N PRO A 128 1.45 -23.86 15.11
CA PRO A 128 0.86 -23.06 14.07
C PRO A 128 0.96 -21.57 14.31
N HIS A 129 1.78 -20.89 13.50
CA HIS A 129 1.72 -19.44 13.41
C HIS A 129 0.45 -19.00 12.66
N ASP A 130 -0.14 -17.89 13.12
CA ASP A 130 -1.40 -17.36 12.60
C ASP A 130 -1.12 -16.42 11.42
N CYS A 131 -1.14 -16.96 10.20
CA CYS A 131 -0.80 -16.21 8.97
C CYS A 131 -1.66 -14.96 8.79
N VAL A 132 -2.91 -14.95 9.28
CA VAL A 132 -3.82 -13.81 9.14
C VAL A 132 -3.36 -12.68 10.07
N LYS A 133 -3.11 -12.97 11.35
CA LYS A 133 -2.58 -11.98 12.30
C LYS A 133 -1.22 -11.46 11.89
N GLU A 134 -0.38 -12.31 11.33
CA GLU A 134 0.92 -11.91 10.83
C GLU A 134 0.79 -10.96 9.65
N ALA A 135 -0.03 -11.29 8.65
CA ALA A 135 -0.31 -10.39 7.53
C ALA A 135 -0.90 -9.04 7.98
N GLU A 136 -1.71 -9.00 9.04
CA GLU A 136 -2.22 -7.76 9.63
C GLU A 136 -1.12 -6.89 10.27
N LYS A 137 -0.07 -7.50 10.83
CA LYS A 137 1.11 -6.74 11.30
C LYS A 137 1.86 -6.13 10.12
N TYR A 138 1.95 -6.84 9.01
CA TYR A 138 2.63 -6.38 7.79
C TYR A 138 1.86 -5.32 7.01
N SER A 139 0.54 -5.18 7.20
CA SER A 139 -0.27 -4.17 6.50
C SER A 139 -0.23 -2.80 7.17
N LYS A 140 0.26 -2.71 8.41
CA LYS A 140 0.33 -1.45 9.17
C LYS A 140 1.77 -1.06 9.50
N LEU A 141 2.05 0.23 9.48
CA LEU A 141 3.33 0.77 9.94
C LEU A 141 3.56 0.58 11.45
N ARG A 142 2.46 0.59 12.21
CA ARG A 142 2.39 0.40 13.66
C ARG A 142 1.05 -0.28 13.97
N SER A 143 1.07 -1.35 14.76
CA SER A 143 -0.09 -2.24 14.95
C SER A 143 -1.32 -1.55 15.56
N ASP A 144 -1.09 -0.61 16.48
CA ASP A 144 -2.09 0.16 17.21
C ASP A 144 -2.43 1.51 16.56
N LEU A 145 -1.86 1.83 15.39
CA LEU A 145 -2.19 3.05 14.65
C LEU A 145 -3.67 3.04 14.22
N LYS A 146 -4.39 4.11 14.57
CA LYS A 146 -5.81 4.31 14.24
C LYS A 146 -6.00 5.47 13.27
N ALA A 147 -6.92 5.32 12.32
CA ALA A 147 -7.32 6.38 11.39
C ALA A 147 -8.43 7.29 11.96
N LEU A 148 -9.07 6.87 13.05
CA LEU A 148 -10.08 7.63 13.76
C LEU A 148 -9.52 8.16 15.09
N PRO A 149 -9.99 9.34 15.55
CA PRO A 149 -9.59 9.91 16.84
C PRO A 149 -9.72 8.95 18.01
N LEU A 150 -8.80 9.06 18.98
CA LEU A 150 -8.89 8.33 20.23
C LEU A 150 -10.02 8.90 21.10
N LYS A 151 -10.73 8.03 21.83
CA LYS A 151 -11.78 8.46 22.78
C LYS A 151 -11.20 9.15 24.02
N GLU A 152 -10.02 8.71 24.45
CA GLU A 152 -9.32 9.19 25.65
C GLU A 152 -7.88 9.55 25.26
N ALA A 153 -7.71 10.65 24.53
CA ALA A 153 -6.40 11.19 24.19
C ALA A 153 -5.87 12.10 25.30
N ASP A 154 -4.60 11.96 25.66
CA ASP A 154 -3.91 12.91 26.55
C ASP A 154 -3.58 14.22 25.81
N LEU A 155 -3.43 14.13 24.48
CA LEU A 155 -3.09 15.23 23.60
C LEU A 155 -3.92 15.20 22.31
N GLU A 156 -4.39 16.37 21.92
CA GLU A 156 -4.93 16.64 20.59
C GLU A 156 -4.03 17.67 19.90
N LEU A 157 -3.50 17.28 18.74
CA LEU A 157 -2.62 18.11 17.92
C LEU A 157 -3.19 18.26 16.51
N TRP A 158 -2.98 19.41 15.89
CA TRP A 158 -3.26 19.68 14.49
C TRP A 158 -1.95 20.04 13.80
N THR A 159 -1.79 19.55 12.58
CA THR A 159 -0.61 19.81 11.77
C THR A 159 -1.02 20.26 10.38
N ASP A 160 -0.30 21.24 9.87
CA ASP A 160 -0.49 21.78 8.53
C ASP A 160 0.87 22.20 7.95
N GLY A 161 1.01 22.07 6.63
CA GLY A 161 2.17 22.44 5.84
C GLY A 161 1.81 23.45 4.76
N SER A 162 2.36 24.65 4.86
CA SER A 162 2.16 25.70 3.87
C SER A 162 3.35 25.86 2.94
N CYS A 163 3.11 26.11 1.65
CA CYS A 163 4.17 26.36 0.67
C CYS A 163 3.77 27.45 -0.32
N TYR A 164 4.67 28.41 -0.51
CA TYR A 164 4.46 29.57 -1.36
C TYR A 164 5.68 29.88 -2.21
N ARG A 165 5.45 30.56 -3.33
CA ARG A 165 6.53 31.09 -4.15
C ARG A 165 6.83 32.54 -3.76
N ILE A 166 8.06 32.81 -3.33
CA ILE A 166 8.56 34.16 -3.04
C ILE A 166 9.69 34.45 -4.03
N GLY A 167 9.43 35.36 -4.98
CA GLY A 167 10.35 35.63 -6.09
C GLY A 167 10.55 34.39 -6.99
N ASN A 168 11.80 33.93 -7.10
CA ASN A 168 12.17 32.73 -7.88
C ASN A 168 12.29 31.45 -7.04
N GLY A 169 12.07 31.50 -5.72
CA GLY A 169 12.20 30.35 -4.81
C GLY A 169 10.88 29.91 -4.19
N LEU A 170 10.79 28.64 -3.81
CA LEU A 170 9.71 28.12 -2.97
C LEU A 170 10.10 28.29 -1.50
N VAL A 171 9.17 28.72 -0.66
CA VAL A 171 9.31 28.76 0.80
C VAL A 171 8.19 27.93 1.37
N ALA A 172 8.55 26.90 2.14
CA ALA A 172 7.58 26.06 2.84
C ALA A 172 7.82 26.13 4.34
N GLY A 173 6.75 25.98 5.11
CA GLY A 173 6.77 26.01 6.56
C GLY A 173 5.68 25.10 7.10
N TYR A 174 5.90 24.57 8.28
CA TYR A 174 4.94 23.70 8.95
C TYR A 174 4.53 24.33 10.27
N ALA A 175 3.37 23.91 10.78
CA ALA A 175 2.96 24.22 12.13
C ALA A 175 2.38 23.00 12.84
N VAL A 176 2.54 22.98 14.16
CA VAL A 176 1.91 22.05 15.09
C VAL A 176 1.19 22.87 16.15
N VAL A 177 -0.13 22.69 16.19
CA VAL A 177 -1.04 23.39 17.10
C VAL A 177 -1.62 22.40 18.09
N LYS A 178 -1.64 22.77 19.36
CA LYS A 178 -2.18 21.95 20.45
C LYS A 178 -3.50 22.54 20.94
N ALA A 179 -4.46 21.67 21.24
CA ALA A 179 -5.64 22.10 21.97
C ALA A 179 -5.35 22.30 23.46
N SER A 180 -5.81 23.44 23.98
CA SER A 180 -5.83 23.78 25.41
C SER A 180 -7.23 24.27 25.78
N GLY A 181 -8.09 23.35 26.24
CA GLY A 181 -9.52 23.65 26.42
C GLY A 181 -10.18 23.98 25.07
N ASP A 182 -10.79 25.16 24.96
CA ASP A 182 -11.39 25.68 23.71
C ASP A 182 -10.42 26.52 22.86
N GLN A 183 -9.18 26.68 23.30
CA GLN A 183 -8.15 27.44 22.60
C GLN A 183 -7.19 26.51 21.84
N PHE A 184 -6.58 27.08 20.80
CA PHE A 184 -5.59 26.43 19.96
C PHE A 184 -4.29 27.20 20.08
N GLU A 185 -3.26 26.57 20.62
CA GLU A 185 -1.95 27.17 20.87
C GLU A 185 -0.92 26.59 19.91
N THR A 186 -0.22 27.45 19.17
CA THR A 186 0.89 27.03 18.30
C THR A 186 2.08 26.63 19.16
N VAL A 187 2.38 25.33 19.18
CA VAL A 187 3.49 24.77 19.96
C VAL A 187 4.79 24.86 19.17
N LYS A 188 4.72 24.65 17.85
CA LYS A 188 5.87 24.73 16.95
C LYS A 188 5.43 25.24 15.60
N ALA A 189 6.17 26.19 15.04
CA ALA A 189 6.00 26.61 13.66
C ALA A 189 7.35 27.10 13.12
N GLU A 190 7.82 26.50 12.04
CA GLU A 190 9.15 26.76 11.50
C GLU A 190 9.17 26.64 9.97
N ILE A 191 10.17 27.28 9.36
CA ILE A 191 10.45 27.16 7.93
C ILE A 191 11.18 25.83 7.66
N VAL A 192 10.77 25.13 6.61
CA VAL A 192 11.41 23.90 6.15
C VAL A 192 12.66 24.24 5.31
N PRO A 193 13.82 23.62 5.57
CA PRO A 193 15.01 23.81 4.75
C PRO A 193 14.80 23.44 3.28
N GLN A 194 15.56 24.07 2.38
CA GLN A 194 15.51 23.76 0.95
C GLN A 194 16.06 22.35 0.65
N PRO A 195 15.51 21.63 -0.34
CA PRO A 195 14.42 22.03 -1.23
C PRO A 195 13.04 21.97 -0.56
N ALA A 196 12.26 23.05 -0.67
CA ALA A 196 10.95 23.18 -0.02
C ALA A 196 9.80 22.72 -0.93
N SER A 197 8.85 21.96 -0.36
CA SER A 197 7.58 21.62 -1.00
C SER A 197 6.46 21.55 0.03
N ALA A 198 5.20 21.70 -0.41
CA ALA A 198 4.02 21.57 0.47
C ALA A 198 3.99 20.21 1.16
N GLN A 199 4.16 19.13 0.39
CA GLN A 199 4.16 17.75 0.91
C GLN A 199 5.27 17.50 1.94
N LEU A 200 6.44 18.08 1.71
CA LEU A 200 7.55 17.99 2.65
C LEU A 200 7.20 18.68 3.96
N ALA A 201 6.58 19.87 3.91
CA ALA A 201 6.14 20.58 5.10
C ALA A 201 5.09 19.79 5.88
N GLU A 202 4.14 19.16 5.20
CA GLU A 202 3.15 18.27 5.82
C GLU A 202 3.79 17.09 6.55
N LEU A 203 4.74 16.39 5.89
CA LEU A 203 5.46 15.28 6.52
C LEU A 203 6.29 15.73 7.72
N VAL A 204 6.95 16.89 7.62
CA VAL A 204 7.74 17.45 8.72
C VAL A 204 6.85 17.87 9.89
N GLY A 205 5.74 18.56 9.64
CA GLY A 205 4.78 18.93 10.67
C GLY A 205 4.21 17.72 11.40
N LEU A 206 3.82 16.68 10.67
CA LEU A 206 3.35 15.42 11.27
C LEU A 206 4.45 14.72 12.07
N THR A 207 5.70 14.74 11.60
CA THR A 207 6.86 14.18 12.32
C THR A 207 7.05 14.90 13.65
N GLU A 208 7.03 16.22 13.65
CA GLU A 208 7.22 17.05 14.84
C GLU A 208 6.08 16.89 15.84
N ALA A 209 4.84 16.75 15.38
CA ALA A 209 3.72 16.42 16.25
C ALA A 209 3.88 15.05 16.95
N CYS A 210 4.39 14.05 16.23
CA CYS A 210 4.69 12.73 16.82
C CYS A 210 5.80 12.82 17.87
N LEU A 211 6.85 13.62 17.64
CA LEU A 211 7.94 13.84 18.59
C LEU A 211 7.44 14.57 19.85
N LEU A 212 6.62 15.61 19.68
CA LEU A 212 6.01 16.34 20.80
C LEU A 212 5.12 15.43 21.65
N ALA A 213 4.53 14.39 21.07
CA ALA A 213 3.67 13.45 21.76
C ALA A 213 4.39 12.25 22.42
N GLU A 214 5.72 12.29 22.55
CA GLU A 214 6.50 11.20 23.18
C GLU A 214 5.92 10.83 24.57
N GLY A 215 5.70 9.53 24.77
CA GLY A 215 5.20 8.97 26.03
C GLY A 215 3.70 9.19 26.32
N ARG A 216 2.92 9.78 25.40
CA ARG A 216 1.50 10.14 25.62
C ARG A 216 0.57 9.51 24.59
N LYS A 217 -0.73 9.40 24.92
CA LYS A 217 -1.78 9.04 23.97
C LYS A 217 -2.18 10.27 23.17
N VAL A 218 -2.01 10.23 21.84
CA VAL A 218 -2.22 11.41 20.99
C VAL A 218 -3.20 11.13 19.85
N THR A 219 -4.06 12.11 19.58
CA THR A 219 -4.74 12.24 18.29
C THR A 219 -4.12 13.40 17.53
N ILE A 220 -3.60 13.13 16.34
CA ILE A 220 -3.04 14.13 15.43
C ILE A 220 -3.99 14.27 14.24
N TYR A 221 -4.45 15.49 13.99
CA TYR A 221 -5.28 15.84 12.85
C TYR A 221 -4.42 16.45 11.73
N THR A 222 -4.61 15.97 10.51
CA THR A 222 -3.97 16.50 9.30
C THR A 222 -4.99 16.52 8.17
N ASP A 223 -5.01 17.59 7.38
CA ASP A 223 -5.81 17.68 6.16
C ASP A 223 -5.06 17.19 4.92
N SER A 224 -3.75 16.96 5.04
CA SER A 224 -2.91 16.35 4.02
C SER A 224 -3.30 14.90 3.76
N ALA A 225 -3.95 14.68 2.62
CA ALA A 225 -4.22 13.35 2.10
C ALA A 225 -2.93 12.54 1.87
N TYR A 226 -1.85 13.22 1.46
CA TYR A 226 -0.56 12.58 1.25
C TYR A 226 0.02 12.04 2.56
N ALA A 227 0.18 12.88 3.58
CA ALA A 227 0.74 12.46 4.86
C ALA A 227 -0.11 11.36 5.52
N HIS A 228 -1.44 11.49 5.50
CA HIS A 228 -2.36 10.47 5.99
C HIS A 228 -2.18 9.13 5.24
N ASN A 229 -2.09 9.14 3.91
CA ASN A 229 -1.94 7.91 3.13
C ASN A 229 -0.55 7.27 3.29
N VAL A 230 0.51 8.05 3.51
CA VAL A 230 1.83 7.52 3.89
C VAL A 230 1.72 6.71 5.18
N CYS A 231 1.02 7.22 6.19
CA CYS A 231 0.84 6.55 7.49
C CYS A 231 -0.06 5.31 7.43
N HIS A 232 -1.13 5.31 6.64
CA HIS A 232 -2.16 4.27 6.69
C HIS A 232 -2.14 3.27 5.54
N LEU A 233 -1.59 3.64 4.38
CA LEU A 233 -1.68 2.83 3.16
C LEU A 233 -0.30 2.46 2.60
N PHE A 234 0.55 3.45 2.34
CA PHE A 234 1.74 3.24 1.53
C PHE A 234 2.98 2.85 2.33
N GLY A 235 3.14 3.40 3.53
CA GLY A 235 4.39 3.24 4.26
C GLY A 235 4.72 1.79 4.63
N ALA A 236 3.71 0.97 4.92
CA ALA A 236 3.91 -0.45 5.20
C ALA A 236 4.44 -1.19 3.96
N VAL A 237 3.86 -0.90 2.78
CA VAL A 237 4.32 -1.46 1.51
C VAL A 237 5.74 -1.00 1.17
N TRP A 238 6.04 0.28 1.36
CA TRP A 238 7.38 0.81 1.12
C TRP A 238 8.42 0.23 2.07
N ARG A 239 8.09 0.07 3.36
CA ARG A 239 8.98 -0.59 4.33
C ARG A 239 9.36 -2.00 3.86
N ASN A 240 8.38 -2.75 3.36
CA ASN A 240 8.62 -4.12 2.89
C ASN A 240 9.49 -4.18 1.63
N ARG A 241 9.44 -3.14 0.78
CA ARG A 241 10.29 -2.99 -0.41
C ARG A 241 11.62 -2.29 -0.12
N GLY A 242 11.98 -2.07 1.14
CA GLY A 242 13.19 -1.34 1.52
C GLY A 242 13.19 0.13 1.08
N PHE A 243 12.01 0.74 0.94
CA PHE A 243 11.77 2.11 0.50
C PHE A 243 12.35 2.44 -0.89
N LYS A 244 12.33 1.44 -1.78
CA LYS A 244 12.71 1.57 -3.18
C LYS A 244 11.50 1.50 -4.09
N LYS A 245 11.58 2.19 -5.22
CA LYS A 245 10.69 2.07 -6.37
C LYS A 245 10.97 0.76 -7.11
N THR A 246 10.07 0.40 -8.03
CA THR A 246 10.17 -0.80 -8.87
C THR A 246 11.40 -0.80 -9.78
N ASP A 247 11.93 0.39 -10.12
CA ASP A 247 13.17 0.57 -10.88
C ASP A 247 14.44 0.51 -10.01
N GLY A 248 14.31 0.31 -8.70
CA GLY A 248 15.40 0.25 -7.74
C GLY A 248 15.83 1.61 -7.16
N SER A 249 15.29 2.73 -7.65
CA SER A 249 15.58 4.07 -7.12
C SER A 249 14.89 4.33 -5.77
N PRO A 250 15.40 5.24 -4.91
CA PRO A 250 14.72 5.59 -3.66
C PRO A 250 13.37 6.29 -3.92
N ILE A 251 12.40 6.09 -3.03
CA ILE A 251 11.15 6.85 -3.06
C ILE A 251 11.41 8.35 -2.82
N GLN A 252 10.55 9.21 -3.38
CA GLN A 252 10.62 10.64 -3.12
C GLN A 252 10.41 10.92 -1.62
N HIS A 253 11.18 11.87 -1.08
CA HIS A 253 11.17 12.22 0.35
C HIS A 253 11.51 11.06 1.32
N HIS A 254 12.27 10.04 0.85
CA HIS A 254 12.70 8.87 1.64
C HIS A 254 13.14 9.22 3.07
N ASP A 255 14.09 10.14 3.23
CA ASP A 255 14.66 10.50 4.53
C ASP A 255 13.59 11.04 5.51
N GLN A 256 12.59 11.76 4.98
CA GLN A 256 11.56 12.39 5.81
C GLN A 256 10.48 11.38 6.18
N ILE A 257 10.16 10.47 5.26
CA ILE A 257 9.30 9.32 5.58
C ILE A 257 9.97 8.47 6.67
N MET A 258 11.27 8.19 6.57
CA MET A 258 12.00 7.44 7.60
C MET A 258 11.98 8.14 8.97
N LYS A 259 12.14 9.46 9.00
CA LYS A 259 12.02 10.24 10.24
C LYS A 259 10.61 10.16 10.84
N LEU A 260 9.58 10.31 10.00
CA LEU A 260 8.18 10.16 10.41
C LEU A 260 7.93 8.78 11.03
N LEU A 261 8.42 7.72 10.39
CA LEU A 261 8.26 6.35 10.90
C LEU A 261 8.88 6.14 12.28
N HIS A 262 10.08 6.68 12.52
CA HIS A 262 10.69 6.62 13.84
C HIS A 262 9.93 7.47 14.86
N ALA A 263 9.49 8.67 14.48
CA ALA A 263 8.74 9.56 15.36
C ALA A 263 7.38 8.96 15.75
N MET A 264 6.69 8.28 14.84
CA MET A 264 5.42 7.60 15.10
C MET A 264 5.52 6.51 16.17
N MET A 265 6.72 6.02 16.50
CA MET A 265 6.93 5.03 17.57
C MET A 265 7.07 5.66 18.96
N LYS A 266 7.19 6.99 19.06
CA LYS A 266 7.42 7.70 20.33
C LYS A 266 6.17 7.82 21.22
N PRO A 267 4.95 8.08 20.70
CA PRO A 267 3.74 8.13 21.53
C PRO A 267 3.35 6.75 22.06
N THR A 268 2.69 6.67 23.22
CA THR A 268 2.23 5.39 23.79
C THR A 268 1.05 4.82 23.01
N GLU A 269 0.15 5.66 22.51
CA GLU A 269 -0.93 5.33 21.58
C GLU A 269 -1.11 6.47 20.59
N ILE A 270 -1.36 6.17 19.31
CA ILE A 270 -1.43 7.18 18.26
C ILE A 270 -2.63 6.98 17.33
N ALA A 271 -3.38 8.05 17.12
CA ALA A 271 -4.32 8.19 16.01
C ALA A 271 -3.87 9.31 15.09
N ILE A 272 -3.84 9.05 13.79
CA ILE A 272 -3.61 10.07 12.75
C ILE A 272 -4.90 10.17 11.95
N ALA A 273 -5.69 11.21 12.19
CA ALA A 273 -7.02 11.38 11.66
C ALA A 273 -7.02 12.41 10.53
N LYS A 274 -7.66 12.07 9.40
CA LYS A 274 -7.86 13.02 8.30
C LYS A 274 -8.95 14.02 8.66
N CYS A 275 -8.65 15.31 8.62
CA CYS A 275 -9.64 16.37 8.57
C CYS A 275 -9.90 16.81 7.12
N ALA A 276 -11.09 17.34 6.87
CA ALA A 276 -11.41 17.88 5.55
C ALA A 276 -10.83 19.29 5.45
N ALA A 277 -9.95 19.48 4.45
CA ALA A 277 -9.40 20.79 4.14
C ALA A 277 -10.52 21.81 3.87
N HIS A 278 -10.31 23.05 4.31
CA HIS A 278 -11.13 24.22 3.98
C HIS A 278 -12.63 24.10 4.29
N ARG A 279 -13.01 23.34 5.34
CA ARG A 279 -14.39 23.43 5.86
C ARG A 279 -14.58 24.71 6.67
N HIS A 280 -15.80 25.25 6.63
CA HIS A 280 -16.20 26.46 7.36
C HIS A 280 -17.21 26.17 8.49
N ASP A 281 -17.28 24.93 8.96
CA ASP A 281 -18.12 24.56 10.10
C ASP A 281 -17.48 24.94 11.44
N MET A 282 -18.31 25.12 12.46
CA MET A 282 -17.86 25.54 13.79
C MET A 282 -17.32 24.39 14.66
N SER A 283 -17.00 23.24 14.05
CA SER A 283 -16.50 22.08 14.78
C SER A 283 -15.10 22.35 15.34
N ARG A 284 -14.78 21.67 16.45
CA ARG A 284 -13.46 21.73 17.09
C ARG A 284 -12.33 21.37 16.11
N VAL A 285 -12.56 20.34 15.29
CA VAL A 285 -11.59 19.88 14.29
C VAL A 285 -11.30 20.96 13.26
N THR A 286 -12.34 21.63 12.75
CA THR A 286 -12.20 22.69 11.76
C THR A 286 -11.51 23.93 12.32
N LYS A 287 -11.86 24.35 13.55
CA LYS A 287 -11.17 25.47 14.23
C LYS A 287 -9.68 25.17 14.44
N GLY A 288 -9.33 23.94 14.81
CA GLY A 288 -7.94 23.52 14.95
C GLY A 288 -7.19 23.49 13.62
N ASN A 289 -7.83 23.04 12.53
CA ASN A 289 -7.24 23.07 11.19
C ASN A 289 -6.96 24.50 10.73
N ILE A 290 -7.92 25.42 10.92
CA ILE A 290 -7.74 26.84 10.60
C ILE A 290 -6.57 27.43 11.38
N ALA A 291 -6.46 27.13 12.67
CA ALA A 291 -5.35 27.60 13.49
C ALA A 291 -3.98 27.06 13.02
N ALA A 292 -3.92 25.79 12.60
CA ALA A 292 -2.70 25.20 12.06
C ALA A 292 -2.30 25.81 10.70
N ASP A 293 -3.27 25.99 9.80
CA ASP A 293 -3.11 26.66 8.50
C ASP A 293 -2.58 28.10 8.67
N GLU A 294 -3.21 28.88 9.55
CA GLU A 294 -2.78 30.25 9.87
C GLU A 294 -1.36 30.30 10.45
N ALA A 295 -1.03 29.37 11.35
CA ALA A 295 0.31 29.28 11.93
C ALA A 295 1.39 28.90 10.90
N ALA A 296 1.08 27.97 9.99
CA ALA A 296 1.99 27.57 8.92
C ALA A 296 2.19 28.70 7.89
N LYS A 297 1.13 29.45 7.58
CA LYS A 297 1.19 30.65 6.71
C LYS A 297 1.99 31.79 7.34
N ALA A 298 1.89 31.97 8.66
CA ALA A 298 2.60 33.03 9.38
C ALA A 298 4.13 32.91 9.24
N VAL A 299 4.67 31.69 9.32
CA VAL A 299 6.13 31.45 9.23
C VAL A 299 6.67 31.53 7.81
N THR A 300 5.84 31.26 6.81
CA THR A 300 6.23 31.41 5.39
C THR A 300 6.14 32.86 4.91
N GLY A 301 5.62 33.78 5.72
CA GLY A 301 5.51 35.20 5.39
C GLY A 301 4.42 35.49 4.35
N ALA A 302 3.45 34.59 4.19
CA ALA A 302 2.31 34.77 3.30
C ALA A 302 1.42 35.93 3.81
N LYS A 303 1.67 37.15 3.33
CA LYS A 303 0.75 38.28 3.52
C LYS A 303 -0.36 38.21 2.46
N SER A 304 -1.60 38.53 2.85
CA SER A 304 -2.74 38.69 1.94
C SER A 304 -2.44 39.74 0.86
N GLY A 305 -1.81 39.31 -0.24
CA GLY A 305 -1.45 40.17 -1.36
C GLY A 305 -0.57 39.42 -2.36
N HIS A 306 -1.19 38.93 -3.44
CA HIS A 306 -0.54 38.34 -4.62
C HIS A 306 0.51 37.24 -4.36
N VAL A 307 0.22 36.28 -3.47
CA VAL A 307 1.05 35.09 -3.31
C VAL A 307 0.31 33.89 -3.90
N LEU A 308 0.90 33.26 -4.92
CA LEU A 308 0.35 32.03 -5.50
C LEU A 308 0.58 30.90 -4.49
N LEU A 309 -0.49 30.39 -3.88
CA LEU A 309 -0.44 29.13 -3.13
C LEU A 309 0.03 28.07 -4.11
N VAL A 310 1.22 27.52 -3.89
CA VAL A 310 1.69 26.41 -4.71
C VAL A 310 1.14 25.16 -4.05
N THR A 311 -0.13 24.87 -4.35
CA THR A 311 -0.54 23.48 -4.36
C THR A 311 0.29 22.85 -5.47
N HIS A 312 1.37 22.16 -5.10
CA HIS A 312 1.66 20.97 -5.88
C HIS A 312 0.41 20.11 -5.68
N GLU A 313 -0.57 20.27 -6.59
CA GLU A 313 -1.28 19.11 -7.04
C GLU A 313 -0.16 18.14 -7.36
N VAL A 314 -0.10 17.12 -6.53
CA VAL A 314 0.19 15.84 -7.09
C VAL A 314 -0.88 15.69 -8.16
N THR A 315 -0.56 16.11 -9.39
CA THR A 315 -0.72 15.17 -10.49
C THR A 315 -0.23 13.89 -9.89
N LEU A 316 -1.14 12.93 -9.70
CA LEU A 316 -0.82 11.57 -9.30
C LEU A 316 0.13 11.02 -10.37
N GLU A 317 1.38 11.50 -10.37
CA GLU A 317 2.54 11.10 -11.15
C GLU A 317 3.28 10.00 -10.40
N ASP A 318 2.67 9.50 -9.33
CA ASP A 318 2.77 8.09 -8.92
C ASP A 318 1.59 7.26 -9.52
N LYS A 319 0.87 7.72 -10.55
CA LYS A 319 0.10 6.84 -11.44
C LYS A 319 1.08 6.22 -12.44
N ILE A 320 1.05 4.89 -12.49
CA ILE A 320 0.97 4.09 -13.72
C ILE A 320 1.58 4.86 -14.91
N SER A 321 2.86 4.60 -15.19
CA SER A 321 3.56 5.12 -16.37
C SER A 321 2.70 4.89 -17.62
N MET A 322 2.87 5.69 -18.69
CA MET A 322 2.27 5.36 -20.00
C MET A 322 2.58 3.92 -20.43
N LYS A 323 3.72 3.36 -19.98
CA LYS A 323 4.05 1.93 -20.13
C LYS A 323 3.14 1.00 -19.33
N ASP A 324 2.77 1.37 -18.12
CA ASP A 324 1.87 0.60 -17.27
C ASP A 324 0.42 0.66 -17.79
N VAL A 325 0.00 1.78 -18.39
CA VAL A 325 -1.31 1.86 -19.09
C VAL A 325 -1.33 0.95 -20.32
N ILE A 326 -0.27 0.95 -21.12
CA ILE A 326 -0.14 0.07 -22.28
C ILE A 326 -0.16 -1.40 -21.83
N LEU A 327 0.59 -1.75 -20.78
CA LEU A 327 0.56 -3.10 -20.18
C LEU A 327 -0.84 -3.47 -19.67
N MET A 328 -1.57 -2.55 -19.05
CA MET A 328 -2.95 -2.77 -18.59
C MET A 328 -3.92 -2.95 -19.75
N GLN A 329 -3.81 -2.15 -20.82
CA GLN A 329 -4.60 -2.31 -22.04
C GLN A 329 -4.25 -3.61 -22.78
N GLU A 330 -2.99 -4.04 -22.77
CA GLU A 330 -2.56 -5.31 -23.33
C GLU A 330 -3.06 -6.51 -22.51
N ALA A 331 -3.17 -6.38 -21.19
CA ALA A 331 -3.69 -7.43 -20.30
C ALA A 331 -5.22 -7.61 -20.35
N VAL A 332 -5.96 -6.69 -20.99
CA VAL A 332 -7.41 -6.79 -21.18
C VAL A 332 -7.77 -7.95 -22.13
N PRO A 333 -8.77 -8.79 -21.81
CA PRO A 333 -9.19 -9.91 -22.66
C PRO A 333 -9.56 -9.49 -24.08
N ALA A 334 -9.28 -10.35 -25.07
CA ALA A 334 -9.51 -10.06 -26.48
C ALA A 334 -10.97 -9.68 -26.82
N VAL A 335 -11.94 -10.21 -26.06
CA VAL A 335 -13.37 -9.89 -26.22
C VAL A 335 -13.67 -8.41 -25.92
N GLU A 336 -13.00 -7.82 -24.93
CA GLU A 336 -13.20 -6.42 -24.55
C GLU A 336 -12.50 -5.48 -25.54
N LYS A 337 -11.34 -5.88 -26.07
CA LYS A 337 -10.66 -5.16 -27.16
C LYS A 337 -11.49 -5.15 -28.44
N GLN A 338 -12.21 -6.25 -28.72
CA GLN A 338 -13.16 -6.30 -29.83
C GLN A 338 -14.27 -5.25 -29.67
N LEU A 339 -14.80 -5.11 -28.46
CA LEU A 339 -15.80 -4.09 -28.12
C LEU A 339 -15.24 -2.65 -28.27
N TRP A 340 -13.96 -2.43 -27.96
CA TRP A 340 -13.30 -1.14 -28.19
C TRP A 340 -13.21 -0.80 -29.68
N ILE A 341 -12.85 -1.77 -30.52
CA ILE A 341 -12.82 -1.62 -31.98
C ILE A 341 -14.23 -1.32 -32.53
N GLU A 342 -15.25 -2.07 -32.07
CA GLU A 342 -16.65 -1.84 -32.45
C GLU A 342 -17.14 -0.44 -32.04
N ARG A 343 -16.60 0.13 -30.96
CA ARG A 343 -16.88 1.48 -30.47
C ARG A 343 -15.95 2.56 -31.06
N GLY A 344 -15.17 2.22 -32.09
CA GLY A 344 -14.35 3.16 -32.84
C GLY A 344 -13.01 3.53 -32.18
N ALA A 345 -12.49 2.68 -31.31
CA ALA A 345 -11.15 2.83 -30.77
C ALA A 345 -10.08 2.25 -31.73
N SER A 346 -8.92 2.89 -31.78
CA SER A 346 -7.78 2.46 -32.57
C SER A 346 -6.50 2.43 -31.74
N GLN A 347 -5.56 1.57 -32.13
CA GLN A 347 -4.26 1.44 -31.49
C GLN A 347 -3.20 2.27 -32.23
N GLU A 348 -2.47 3.11 -31.50
CA GLU A 348 -1.35 3.88 -32.04
C GLU A 348 -0.11 2.99 -32.25
N ALA A 349 0.87 3.48 -33.04
CA ALA A 349 2.17 2.84 -33.23
C ALA A 349 2.99 2.70 -31.92
N SER A 350 2.60 3.42 -30.87
CA SER A 350 3.16 3.36 -29.52
C SER A 350 2.60 2.19 -28.68
N GLY A 351 1.57 1.49 -29.16
CA GLY A 351 0.87 0.41 -28.44
C GLY A 351 -0.35 0.86 -27.63
N LEU A 352 -0.59 2.17 -27.53
CA LEU A 352 -1.68 2.77 -26.74
C LEU A 352 -3.02 2.79 -27.50
N TRP A 353 -4.12 2.42 -26.82
CA TRP A 353 -5.48 2.48 -27.36
C TRP A 353 -6.18 3.80 -27.06
N ARG A 354 -6.76 4.43 -28.10
CA ARG A 354 -7.53 5.68 -28.02
C ARG A 354 -8.89 5.57 -28.70
N ASN A 355 -9.88 6.33 -28.24
CA ASN A 355 -11.18 6.45 -28.89
C ASN A 355 -11.13 7.39 -30.12
N HIS A 356 -12.25 7.50 -30.84
CA HIS A 356 -12.39 8.35 -32.03
C HIS A 356 -12.22 9.86 -31.76
N GLU A 357 -12.26 10.30 -30.50
CA GLU A 357 -12.03 11.68 -30.06
C GLU A 357 -10.56 11.94 -29.66
N GLY A 358 -9.69 10.92 -29.77
CA GLY A 358 -8.28 11.02 -29.39
C GLY A 358 -8.03 10.91 -27.89
N LEU A 359 -9.03 10.53 -27.09
CA LEU A 359 -8.91 10.29 -25.66
C LEU A 359 -8.49 8.83 -25.38
N MET A 360 -7.71 8.63 -24.31
CA MET A 360 -7.21 7.32 -23.91
C MET A 360 -8.36 6.41 -23.44
N VAL A 361 -8.37 5.16 -23.91
CA VAL A 361 -9.33 4.16 -23.41
C VAL A 361 -8.88 3.67 -22.04
N ALA A 362 -9.62 4.02 -20.99
CA ALA A 362 -9.28 3.62 -19.62
C ALA A 362 -9.57 2.13 -19.39
N PRO A 363 -8.59 1.32 -18.97
CA PRO A 363 -8.82 -0.06 -18.53
C PRO A 363 -9.74 -0.12 -17.29
N PRO A 364 -10.48 -1.22 -17.07
CA PRO A 364 -11.43 -1.34 -15.94
C PRO A 364 -10.82 -1.03 -14.56
N ASP A 365 -9.57 -1.45 -14.36
CA ASP A 365 -8.81 -1.21 -13.12
C ASP A 365 -8.45 0.27 -12.91
N LEU A 366 -8.24 1.02 -14.00
CA LEU A 366 -7.98 2.46 -13.98
C LEU A 366 -9.28 3.26 -13.86
N LEU A 367 -10.38 2.75 -14.42
CA LEU A 367 -11.69 3.36 -14.38
C LEU A 367 -12.22 3.48 -12.94
N GLY A 368 -12.01 2.45 -12.10
CA GLY A 368 -12.40 2.48 -10.68
C GLY A 368 -11.68 3.58 -9.87
N LEU A 369 -10.41 3.84 -10.18
CA LEU A 369 -9.62 4.90 -9.55
C LEU A 369 -10.08 6.30 -9.99
N LEU A 370 -10.36 6.47 -11.29
CA LEU A 370 -10.87 7.73 -11.84
C LEU A 370 -12.27 8.07 -11.32
N ILE A 371 -13.13 7.07 -11.13
CA ILE A 371 -14.48 7.24 -10.58
C ILE A 371 -14.43 7.65 -9.10
N GLN A 372 -13.57 7.05 -8.28
CA GLN A 372 -13.41 7.44 -6.87
C GLN A 372 -12.88 8.88 -6.71
N GLU A 373 -11.99 9.29 -7.61
CA GLU A 373 -11.43 10.64 -7.62
C GLU A 373 -12.47 11.69 -8.03
N ALA A 374 -13.32 11.38 -9.02
CA ALA A 374 -14.45 12.21 -9.43
C ALA A 374 -15.55 12.31 -8.34
N HIS A 375 -15.82 11.23 -7.60
CA HIS A 375 -16.79 11.24 -6.49
C HIS A 375 -16.36 12.09 -5.29
N GLY A 376 -15.08 12.45 -5.17
CA GLY A 376 -14.59 13.40 -4.17
C GLY A 376 -15.06 14.85 -4.41
N GLN A 377 -15.48 15.19 -5.63
CA GLN A 377 -15.95 16.54 -6.00
C GLN A 377 -17.48 16.65 -6.15
N ALA A 378 -18.23 15.54 -6.17
CA ALA A 378 -19.69 15.58 -6.32
C ALA A 378 -20.40 14.60 -5.38
N HIS A 379 -21.09 15.15 -4.37
CA HIS A 379 -22.08 14.41 -3.58
C HIS A 379 -23.30 14.08 -4.45
N VAL A 380 -23.34 12.89 -5.04
CA VAL A 380 -24.59 12.24 -5.48
C VAL A 380 -24.51 10.75 -5.14
N ALA A 381 -25.59 10.22 -4.56
CA ALA A 381 -25.68 8.85 -4.05
C ALA A 381 -25.31 7.78 -5.09
N SER A 382 -24.69 6.70 -4.59
CA SER A 382 -24.06 5.60 -5.35
C SER A 382 -25.01 4.76 -6.22
N THR A 383 -26.29 5.11 -6.33
CA THR A 383 -27.30 4.24 -6.94
C THR A 383 -27.74 4.68 -8.34
N SER A 384 -27.35 5.87 -8.82
CA SER A 384 -27.89 6.42 -10.08
C SER A 384 -26.93 6.41 -11.29
N LEU A 385 -25.67 5.97 -11.14
CA LEU A 385 -24.67 6.01 -12.23
C LEU A 385 -24.34 4.66 -12.88
N THR A 386 -24.74 3.54 -12.26
CA THR A 386 -24.64 2.21 -12.90
C THR A 386 -25.53 2.09 -14.14
N GLU A 387 -26.55 2.93 -14.29
CA GLU A 387 -27.43 2.95 -15.47
C GLU A 387 -26.91 3.84 -16.61
N ILE A 388 -25.98 4.77 -16.37
CA ILE A 388 -25.47 5.68 -17.41
C ILE A 388 -24.19 5.15 -18.08
N SER A 389 -23.44 4.22 -17.45
CA SER A 389 -22.24 3.62 -18.09
C SER A 389 -22.52 2.40 -18.98
N ARG A 390 -23.79 2.00 -19.12
CA ARG A 390 -24.21 0.88 -19.99
C ARG A 390 -24.85 1.30 -21.32
N SER A 391 -24.95 2.60 -21.61
CA SER A 391 -25.33 3.13 -22.93
C SER A 391 -24.11 3.42 -23.77
#